data_AF-A0A822BL44-F1
#
_entry.id   AF-A0A822BL44-F1
#
_cell.length_a   1.000
_cell.length_b   1.000
_cell.length_c   1.000
_cell.angle_alpha   90.00
_cell.angle_beta   90.00
_cell.angle_gamma   90.00
#
_symmetry.space_group_name_H-M   'P 1'
#
loop_
_entity.id
_entity.type
_entity.pdbx_description
1 polymer ?
#
loop_
_entity_poly.entity_id
_entity_poly.type
_entity_poly.pdbx_seq_one_letter_code
_entity_poly.pdbx_strand_id
1 'polypeptide(L)'
;MLVNFEKKNNDIIELTVPILAQMPTLEKYYHGPISHSQTESILNACDQIGLFLVRDSETIPGDYVICVKTQNDIANIKIKCLNVEWFLDGKGRREQIDRFKSLDDLIHFYLKHNILVATNGTAFRLVQPCTANWFHARDIHQRCEHLSKLVATQHGHRTGFSLEFELLNQQSECKSFMYHKRHGEKSENRTRNRFKNILPYDETRVILKNYSITDYINANHIRPPIENIGRGYIAAQGPLTATINDFWYMIQQEMVKCIVMITRETEGMK
;
A
#
# COMPACT_ATOMS: atom_id res chain seq x y z
N MET A 1 13.71 -9.16 18.03
CA MET A 1 14.96 -9.57 18.69
C MET A 1 16.11 -9.07 17.85
N LEU A 2 16.92 -8.15 18.38
CA LEU A 2 18.19 -7.79 17.77
C LEU A 2 19.12 -9.00 17.93
N VAL A 3 19.51 -9.60 16.82
CA VAL A 3 20.50 -10.68 16.83
C VAL A 3 21.87 -10.01 16.89
N ASN A 4 22.50 -10.05 18.06
CA ASN A 4 23.86 -9.56 18.22
C ASN A 4 24.82 -10.59 17.63
N PHE A 5 25.55 -10.22 16.59
CA PHE A 5 26.60 -11.06 16.04
C PHE A 5 27.92 -10.68 16.73
N GLU A 6 28.58 -11.65 17.35
CA GLU A 6 29.91 -11.46 17.93
C GLU A 6 30.98 -11.82 16.90
N LYS A 7 31.94 -10.93 16.65
CA LYS A 7 33.14 -11.27 15.88
C LYS A 7 34.02 -12.24 16.67
N LYS A 8 34.92 -12.94 15.96
CA LYS A 8 35.97 -13.79 16.58
C LYS A 8 36.87 -13.08 17.60
N ASN A 9 36.89 -11.75 17.63
CA ASN A 9 37.62 -10.92 18.59
C ASN A 9 36.74 -10.33 19.71
N ASN A 10 35.53 -10.86 19.92
CA ASN A 10 34.54 -10.39 20.91
C ASN A 10 33.99 -8.97 20.69
N ASP A 11 34.21 -8.37 19.51
CA ASP A 11 33.50 -7.13 19.16
C ASP A 11 32.03 -7.42 18.86
N ILE A 12 31.14 -6.65 19.47
CA ILE A 12 29.69 -6.71 19.21
C ILE A 12 29.40 -6.00 17.88
N ILE A 13 28.72 -6.70 16.96
CA ILE A 13 28.18 -6.11 15.74
C ILE A 13 26.69 -5.82 15.95
N GLU A 14 26.35 -4.53 15.95
CA GLU A 14 24.97 -4.07 15.86
C GLU A 14 24.55 -3.95 14.39
N LEU A 15 23.57 -4.74 13.97
CA LEU A 15 22.92 -4.57 12.68
C LEU A 15 21.90 -3.42 12.79
N THR A 16 22.21 -2.28 12.19
CA THR A 16 21.37 -1.08 12.28
C THR A 16 20.39 -0.98 11.12
N VAL A 17 20.87 -0.61 9.94
CA VAL A 17 20.06 -0.39 8.74
C VAL A 17 20.45 -1.40 7.68
N PRO A 18 19.53 -2.24 7.19
CA PRO A 18 19.84 -3.18 6.13
C PRO A 18 20.13 -2.42 4.82
N ILE A 19 21.23 -2.79 4.16
CA ILE A 19 21.47 -2.36 2.78
C ILE A 19 20.60 -3.24 1.89
N LEU A 20 19.51 -2.66 1.38
CA LEU A 20 18.56 -3.36 0.54
C LEU A 20 19.16 -3.64 -0.84
N ALA A 21 18.79 -4.73 -1.50
CA ALA A 21 19.15 -5.01 -2.90
C ALA A 21 18.33 -4.13 -3.86
N GLN A 22 18.89 -3.81 -5.03
CA GLN A 22 18.16 -3.04 -6.05
C GLN A 22 16.86 -3.76 -6.44
N MET A 23 15.78 -3.01 -6.66
CA MET A 23 14.51 -3.62 -7.09
C MET A 23 14.69 -4.37 -8.42
N PRO A 24 14.11 -5.58 -8.56
CA PRO A 24 14.23 -6.38 -9.78
C PRO A 24 13.44 -5.79 -10.96
N THR A 25 12.43 -4.98 -10.67
CA THR A 25 11.57 -4.29 -11.64
C THR A 25 10.88 -3.10 -10.98
N LEU A 26 10.41 -2.14 -11.80
CA LEU A 26 9.50 -1.05 -11.40
C LEU A 26 8.03 -1.37 -11.73
N GLU A 27 7.77 -2.54 -12.31
CA GLU A 27 6.44 -2.97 -12.72
C GLU A 27 5.54 -3.33 -11.55
N LYS A 28 4.24 -3.06 -11.71
CA LYS A 28 3.25 -3.14 -10.62
C LYS A 28 2.95 -4.56 -10.16
N TYR A 29 3.34 -5.57 -10.91
CA TYR A 29 3.13 -6.96 -10.50
C TYR A 29 4.05 -7.39 -9.36
N TYR A 30 5.08 -6.60 -9.04
CA TYR A 30 6.04 -6.88 -7.98
C TYR A 30 5.64 -6.20 -6.65
N HIS A 31 5.58 -6.99 -5.58
CA HIS A 31 5.07 -6.57 -4.26
C HIS A 31 6.17 -6.48 -3.20
N GLY A 32 7.43 -6.77 -3.54
CA GLY A 32 8.54 -6.75 -2.59
C GLY A 32 8.49 -7.89 -1.55
N PRO A 33 8.97 -7.65 -0.32
CA PRO A 33 9.10 -8.66 0.72
C PRO A 33 7.78 -8.84 1.49
N ILE A 34 6.75 -9.36 0.82
CA ILE A 34 5.50 -9.76 1.48
C ILE A 34 5.55 -11.23 1.88
N SER A 35 4.89 -11.56 3.00
CA SER A 35 4.81 -12.93 3.48
C SER A 35 3.86 -13.80 2.65
N HIS A 36 3.94 -15.11 2.82
CA HIS A 36 2.96 -16.04 2.25
C HIS A 36 1.52 -15.71 2.68
N SER A 37 1.28 -15.44 3.97
CA SER A 37 -0.06 -15.13 4.49
C SER A 37 -0.63 -13.80 3.95
N GLN A 38 0.23 -12.78 3.78
CA GLN A 38 -0.15 -11.53 3.14
C GLN A 38 -0.51 -11.76 1.67
N THR A 39 0.29 -12.58 0.96
CA THR A 39 0.04 -12.96 -0.43
C THR A 39 -1.31 -13.66 -0.58
N GLU A 40 -1.61 -14.62 0.29
CA GLU A 40 -2.91 -15.30 0.30
C GLU A 40 -4.05 -14.31 0.53
N SER A 41 -3.90 -13.39 1.48
CA SER A 41 -4.91 -12.37 1.75
C SER A 41 -5.17 -11.46 0.55
N ILE A 42 -4.12 -11.05 -0.16
CA ILE A 42 -4.21 -10.19 -1.35
C ILE A 42 -4.89 -10.93 -2.50
N LEU A 43 -4.43 -12.14 -2.82
CA LEU A 43 -4.96 -12.91 -3.95
C LEU A 43 -6.38 -13.42 -3.67
N ASN A 44 -6.72 -13.74 -2.42
CA ASN A 44 -8.07 -14.18 -2.05
C ASN A 44 -9.08 -13.04 -1.96
N ALA A 45 -8.66 -11.77 -1.91
CA ALA A 45 -9.56 -10.63 -1.96
C ALA A 45 -10.27 -10.45 -3.31
N CYS A 46 -9.83 -11.16 -4.35
CA CYS A 46 -10.44 -11.14 -5.68
C CYS A 46 -10.64 -12.57 -6.20
N ASP A 47 -11.83 -12.90 -6.73
CA ASP A 47 -12.14 -14.26 -7.21
C ASP A 47 -11.64 -14.57 -8.63
N GLN A 48 -10.78 -13.72 -9.16
CA GLN A 48 -10.28 -13.90 -10.52
C GLN A 48 -9.16 -14.95 -10.58
N ILE A 49 -9.46 -16.08 -11.23
CA ILE A 49 -8.48 -17.13 -11.53
C ILE A 49 -7.41 -16.60 -12.49
N GLY A 50 -6.16 -16.96 -12.23
CA GLY A 50 -4.99 -16.49 -12.99
C GLY A 50 -4.52 -15.10 -12.60
N LEU A 51 -5.12 -14.49 -11.58
CA LEU A 51 -4.56 -13.31 -10.90
C LEU A 51 -3.23 -13.70 -10.26
N PHE A 52 -2.17 -12.93 -10.50
CA PHE A 52 -0.85 -13.25 -9.97
C PHE A 52 -0.10 -12.05 -9.42
N LEU A 53 0.89 -12.29 -8.59
CA LEU A 53 1.88 -11.31 -8.16
C LEU A 53 3.27 -11.94 -8.05
N VAL A 54 4.30 -11.12 -7.98
CA VAL A 54 5.69 -11.52 -7.72
C VAL A 54 6.15 -10.90 -6.42
N ARG A 55 6.86 -11.67 -5.60
CA ARG A 55 7.41 -11.24 -4.30
C ARG A 55 8.80 -11.81 -4.06
N ASP A 56 9.47 -11.31 -3.04
CA ASP A 56 10.71 -11.91 -2.55
C ASP A 56 10.45 -13.30 -1.96
N SER A 57 11.42 -14.21 -2.13
CA SER A 57 11.42 -15.50 -1.46
C SER A 57 11.74 -15.34 0.02
N GLU A 58 10.84 -15.79 0.89
CA GLU A 58 11.04 -15.82 2.35
C GLU A 58 12.12 -16.83 2.77
N THR A 59 12.40 -17.82 1.91
CA THR A 59 13.29 -18.95 2.25
C THR A 59 14.71 -18.79 1.72
N ILE A 60 14.87 -18.09 0.59
CA ILE A 60 16.16 -17.97 -0.10
C ILE A 60 16.34 -16.49 -0.48
N PRO A 61 17.19 -15.75 0.25
CA PRO A 61 17.47 -14.36 -0.08
C PRO A 61 18.00 -14.21 -1.52
N GLY A 62 17.43 -13.26 -2.26
CA GLY A 62 17.79 -13.00 -3.67
C GLY A 62 17.01 -13.80 -4.70
N ASP A 63 16.27 -14.84 -4.29
CA ASP A 63 15.29 -15.52 -5.12
C ASP A 63 13.91 -14.84 -4.99
N TYR A 64 13.04 -15.09 -5.97
CA TYR A 64 11.70 -14.52 -6.02
C TYR A 64 10.66 -15.62 -6.20
N VAL A 65 9.38 -15.30 -6.03
CA VAL A 65 8.27 -16.25 -6.19
C VAL A 65 7.13 -15.61 -6.96
N ILE A 66 6.69 -16.26 -8.05
CA ILE A 66 5.40 -15.97 -8.70
C ILE A 66 4.31 -16.69 -7.90
N CYS A 67 3.34 -15.93 -7.43
CA CYS A 67 2.19 -16.45 -6.69
C CYS A 67 0.93 -16.24 -7.54
N VAL A 68 0.17 -17.30 -7.82
CA VAL A 68 -0.98 -17.26 -8.75
C VAL A 68 -2.21 -17.87 -8.12
N LYS A 69 -3.35 -17.17 -8.18
CA LYS A 69 -4.65 -17.73 -7.78
C LYS A 69 -5.11 -18.78 -8.80
N THR A 70 -5.26 -20.02 -8.35
CA THR A 70 -5.85 -21.11 -9.13
C THR A 70 -7.34 -21.28 -8.76
N GLN A 71 -7.97 -22.34 -9.24
CA GLN A 71 -9.36 -22.67 -8.87
C GLN A 71 -9.51 -23.02 -7.38
N ASN A 72 -8.51 -23.68 -6.78
CA ASN A 72 -8.63 -24.28 -5.46
C ASN A 72 -7.64 -23.70 -4.44
N ASP A 73 -6.51 -23.17 -4.91
CA ASP A 73 -5.39 -22.78 -4.07
C ASP A 73 -4.57 -21.65 -4.72
N ILE A 74 -3.45 -21.31 -4.08
CA ILE A 74 -2.45 -20.40 -4.63
C ILE A 74 -1.21 -21.18 -4.99
N ALA A 75 -0.88 -21.17 -6.28
CA ALA A 75 0.32 -21.80 -6.80
C ALA A 75 1.53 -20.88 -6.62
N ASN A 76 2.63 -21.42 -6.10
CA ASN A 76 3.89 -20.72 -5.91
C ASN A 76 4.96 -21.31 -6.85
N ILE A 77 5.56 -20.47 -7.70
CA ILE A 77 6.70 -20.87 -8.56
C ILE A 77 7.91 -20.01 -8.21
N LYS A 78 9.02 -20.67 -7.90
CA LYS A 78 10.28 -20.00 -7.60
C LYS A 78 10.92 -19.44 -8.86
N ILE A 79 11.48 -18.25 -8.76
CA ILE A 79 12.30 -17.58 -9.77
C ILE A 79 13.71 -17.46 -9.20
N LYS A 80 14.70 -17.82 -9.99
CA LYS A 80 16.12 -17.65 -9.69
C LYS A 80 16.72 -16.59 -10.59
N CYS A 81 17.67 -15.84 -10.03
CA CYS A 81 18.54 -14.93 -10.77
C CYS A 81 19.99 -15.33 -10.52
N LEU A 82 20.63 -15.99 -11.50
CA LEU A 82 22.03 -16.40 -11.42
C LEU A 82 22.79 -15.80 -12.61
N ASN A 83 23.94 -15.17 -12.34
CA ASN A 83 24.76 -14.53 -13.38
C ASN A 83 23.98 -13.55 -14.27
N VAL A 84 23.05 -12.78 -13.68
CA VAL A 84 22.18 -11.81 -14.38
C VAL A 84 21.15 -12.47 -15.32
N GLU A 85 21.03 -13.81 -15.29
CA GLU A 85 20.00 -14.54 -16.02
C GLU A 85 18.87 -14.95 -15.08
N TRP A 86 17.65 -14.71 -15.55
CA TRP A 86 16.40 -14.98 -14.85
C TRP A 86 15.74 -16.24 -15.40
N PHE A 87 15.29 -17.14 -14.52
CA PHE A 87 14.61 -18.37 -14.92
C PHE A 87 13.76 -18.94 -13.78
N LEU A 88 12.80 -19.82 -14.11
CA LEU A 88 11.98 -20.51 -13.10
C LEU A 88 12.72 -21.73 -12.52
N ASP A 89 12.71 -21.85 -11.18
CA ASP A 89 13.29 -22.97 -10.47
C ASP A 89 12.29 -24.14 -10.33
N GLY A 90 12.65 -25.27 -10.93
CA GLY A 90 11.95 -26.55 -10.71
C GLY A 90 10.99 -26.99 -11.83
N LYS A 91 11.40 -28.05 -12.52
CA LYS A 91 10.63 -29.24 -12.95
C LYS A 91 9.21 -29.01 -13.50
N GLY A 92 9.12 -28.33 -14.64
CA GLY A 92 7.94 -28.32 -15.53
C GLY A 92 8.24 -28.62 -17.01
N ARG A 93 9.52 -28.75 -17.39
CA ARG A 93 9.97 -29.26 -18.71
C ARG A 93 11.19 -30.17 -18.51
N ARG A 94 11.25 -31.27 -19.26
CA ARG A 94 12.30 -32.29 -19.15
C ARG A 94 13.60 -31.93 -19.87
N GLU A 95 13.67 -30.88 -20.70
CA GLU A 95 14.81 -30.76 -21.64
C GLU A 95 15.42 -29.35 -21.81
N GLN A 96 14.71 -28.23 -21.53
CA GLN A 96 15.29 -26.89 -21.67
C GLN A 96 14.69 -25.88 -20.67
N ILE A 97 15.56 -25.14 -19.98
CA ILE A 97 15.19 -24.03 -19.08
C ILE A 97 15.24 -22.73 -19.88
N ASP A 98 14.11 -22.05 -20.02
CA ASP A 98 14.04 -20.73 -20.63
C ASP A 98 14.76 -19.71 -19.73
N ARG A 99 15.72 -18.99 -20.29
CA ARG A 99 16.52 -17.96 -19.59
C ARG A 99 16.22 -16.59 -20.17
N PHE A 100 16.15 -15.60 -19.30
CA PHE A 100 15.75 -14.24 -19.65
C PHE A 100 16.76 -13.22 -19.11
N LYS A 101 16.84 -12.06 -19.77
CA LYS A 101 17.76 -10.96 -19.39
C LYS A 101 17.24 -10.13 -18.22
N SER A 102 15.93 -10.17 -17.98
CA SER A 102 15.26 -9.42 -16.93
C SER A 102 14.07 -10.22 -16.39
N LEU A 103 13.60 -9.83 -15.19
CA LEU A 103 12.35 -10.34 -14.64
C LEU A 103 11.16 -10.00 -15.54
N ASP A 104 11.14 -8.80 -16.13
CA ASP A 104 10.06 -8.35 -17.01
C ASP A 104 9.95 -9.21 -18.28
N ASP A 105 11.09 -9.55 -18.90
CA ASP A 105 11.10 -10.45 -20.06
C ASP A 105 10.53 -11.83 -19.73
N LEU A 106 10.90 -12.37 -18.55
CA LEU A 106 10.38 -13.64 -18.05
C LEU A 106 8.86 -13.58 -17.88
N ILE A 107 8.35 -12.55 -17.20
CA ILE A 107 6.91 -12.41 -16.93
C ILE A 107 6.13 -12.20 -18.23
N HIS A 108 6.60 -11.35 -19.13
CA HIS A 108 5.97 -11.13 -20.44
C HIS A 108 5.91 -12.42 -21.28
N PHE A 109 6.95 -13.24 -21.25
CA PHE A 109 6.95 -14.53 -21.95
C PHE A 109 5.88 -15.49 -21.44
N TYR A 110 5.74 -15.62 -20.11
CA TYR A 110 4.76 -16.53 -19.51
C TYR A 110 3.33 -15.98 -19.53
N LEU A 111 3.13 -14.66 -19.59
CA LEU A 111 1.83 -14.04 -19.85
C LEU A 111 1.27 -14.38 -21.24
N LYS A 112 2.15 -14.42 -22.25
CA LYS A 112 1.69 -14.47 -23.65
C LYS A 112 1.34 -15.89 -24.13
N HIS A 113 2.10 -16.91 -23.74
CA HIS A 113 2.11 -18.18 -24.50
C HIS A 113 2.25 -19.49 -23.71
N ASN A 114 2.17 -19.51 -22.37
CA ASN A 114 2.55 -20.72 -21.64
C ASN A 114 1.60 -21.12 -20.51
N ILE A 115 1.21 -22.39 -20.49
CA ILE A 115 0.66 -23.05 -19.30
C ILE A 115 1.83 -23.36 -18.37
N LEU A 116 1.74 -22.88 -17.14
CA LEU A 116 2.65 -23.22 -16.07
C LEU A 116 2.08 -24.40 -15.28
N VAL A 117 2.97 -25.19 -14.66
CA VAL A 117 2.59 -26.34 -13.85
C VAL A 117 3.23 -26.19 -12.47
N ALA A 118 2.40 -26.20 -11.43
CA ALA A 118 2.86 -26.18 -10.03
C ALA A 118 3.56 -27.49 -9.67
N THR A 119 4.28 -27.48 -8.55
CA THR A 119 4.96 -28.67 -8.02
C THR A 119 3.99 -29.82 -7.70
N ASN A 120 2.73 -29.52 -7.40
CA ASN A 120 1.66 -30.50 -7.20
C ASN A 120 1.05 -31.03 -8.51
N GLY A 121 1.53 -30.60 -9.68
CA GLY A 121 1.04 -31.01 -11.00
C GLY A 121 -0.12 -30.18 -11.54
N THR A 122 -0.61 -29.19 -10.78
CA THR A 122 -1.72 -28.34 -11.21
C THR A 122 -1.27 -27.39 -12.32
N ALA A 123 -1.96 -27.44 -13.47
CA ALA A 123 -1.74 -26.54 -14.59
C ALA A 123 -2.51 -25.22 -14.41
N PHE A 124 -1.87 -24.09 -14.69
CA PHE A 124 -2.49 -22.77 -14.62
C PHE A 124 -1.85 -21.80 -15.61
N ARG A 125 -2.43 -20.60 -15.72
CA ARG A 125 -1.95 -19.53 -16.59
C ARG A 125 -1.87 -18.23 -15.82
N LEU A 126 -0.90 -17.40 -16.16
CA LEU A 126 -0.89 -16.00 -15.78
C LEU A 126 -1.90 -15.27 -16.67
N VAL A 127 -2.89 -14.62 -16.05
CA VAL A 127 -3.95 -13.90 -16.78
C VAL A 127 -3.77 -12.41 -16.60
N GLN A 128 -3.71 -11.94 -15.35
CA GLN A 128 -3.52 -10.53 -15.07
C GLN A 128 -2.73 -10.31 -13.78
N PRO A 129 -1.91 -9.25 -13.71
CA PRO A 129 -1.18 -8.93 -12.49
C PRO A 129 -2.12 -8.31 -11.45
N CYS A 130 -1.90 -8.71 -10.19
CA CYS A 130 -2.33 -7.94 -9.03
C CYS A 130 -1.35 -6.78 -8.87
N THR A 131 -1.85 -5.56 -8.95
CA THR A 131 -1.02 -4.36 -8.96
C THR A 131 -0.68 -3.90 -7.54
N ALA A 132 0.58 -3.55 -7.32
CA ALA A 132 1.08 -2.90 -6.14
C ALA A 132 1.67 -1.53 -6.48
N ASN A 133 1.62 -0.64 -5.49
CA ASN A 133 2.28 0.67 -5.53
C ASN A 133 3.50 0.70 -4.59
N TRP A 134 4.05 -0.47 -4.25
CA TRP A 134 5.18 -0.62 -3.34
C TRP A 134 6.50 -0.35 -4.07
N PHE A 135 7.42 0.37 -3.41
CA PHE A 135 8.78 0.61 -3.89
C PHE A 135 9.69 0.98 -2.70
N HIS A 136 11.00 0.81 -2.85
CA HIS A 136 11.95 1.28 -1.84
C HIS A 136 12.05 2.81 -1.82
N ALA A 137 12.10 3.40 -0.63
CA ALA A 137 12.16 4.86 -0.47
C ALA A 137 13.33 5.52 -1.23
N ARG A 138 14.49 4.85 -1.33
CA ARG A 138 15.66 5.36 -2.09
C ARG A 138 15.42 5.42 -3.60
N ASP A 139 14.48 4.63 -4.12
CA ASP A 139 14.18 4.52 -5.55
C ASP A 139 13.04 5.47 -5.96
N ILE A 140 12.61 6.37 -5.05
CA ILE A 140 11.52 7.33 -5.29
C ILE A 140 11.74 8.16 -6.57
N HIS A 141 12.98 8.55 -6.86
CA HIS A 141 13.27 9.38 -8.03
C HIS A 141 12.98 8.63 -9.34
N GLN A 142 13.47 7.39 -9.45
CA GLN A 142 13.24 6.51 -10.58
C GLN A 142 11.74 6.19 -10.74
N ARG A 143 11.05 6.00 -9.61
CA ARG A 143 9.60 5.78 -9.61
C ARG A 143 8.84 7.01 -10.13
N CYS A 144 9.22 8.21 -9.71
CA CYS A 144 8.63 9.46 -10.20
C CYS A 144 8.89 9.67 -11.69
N GLU A 145 10.11 9.41 -12.18
CA GLU A 145 10.41 9.44 -13.61
C GLU A 145 9.57 8.45 -14.40
N HIS A 146 9.43 7.22 -13.90
CA HIS A 146 8.56 6.21 -14.52
C HIS A 146 7.10 6.66 -14.58
N LEU A 147 6.55 7.19 -13.47
CA LEU A 147 5.15 7.65 -13.40
C LEU A 147 4.88 8.94 -14.19
N SER A 148 5.92 9.70 -14.53
CA SER A 148 5.80 10.91 -15.35
C SER A 148 5.64 10.61 -16.83
N LYS A 149 5.99 9.39 -17.28
CA LYS A 149 5.86 8.98 -18.68
C LYS A 149 4.39 8.93 -19.08
N LEU A 150 4.10 9.38 -20.30
CA LEU A 150 2.78 9.27 -20.90
C LEU A 150 2.52 7.84 -21.37
N VAL A 151 1.35 7.35 -21.02
CA VAL A 151 0.82 6.05 -21.44
C VAL A 151 -0.41 6.32 -22.31
N ALA A 152 -0.47 5.69 -23.48
CA ALA A 152 -1.65 5.72 -24.32
C ALA A 152 -2.77 4.91 -23.66
N THR A 153 -3.95 5.52 -23.51
CA THR A 153 -5.15 4.90 -22.95
C THR A 153 -6.32 5.08 -23.92
N GLN A 154 -7.43 4.39 -23.65
CA GLN A 154 -8.67 4.53 -24.42
C GLN A 154 -9.22 5.97 -24.40
N HIS A 155 -8.85 6.77 -23.39
CA HIS A 155 -9.30 8.16 -23.20
C HIS A 155 -8.19 9.20 -23.47
N GLY A 156 -7.21 8.85 -24.30
CA GLY A 156 -6.08 9.71 -24.65
C GLY A 156 -4.82 9.38 -23.87
N HIS A 157 -3.95 10.38 -23.65
CA HIS A 157 -2.69 10.18 -22.95
C HIS A 157 -2.83 10.54 -21.47
N ARG A 158 -2.38 9.64 -20.60
CA ARG A 158 -2.38 9.81 -19.14
C ARG A 158 -0.97 9.55 -18.60
N THR A 159 -0.60 10.16 -17.49
CA THR A 159 0.62 9.81 -16.77
C THR A 159 0.35 8.65 -15.81
N GLY A 160 1.39 7.92 -15.42
CA GLY A 160 1.29 6.92 -14.36
C GLY A 160 0.73 7.50 -13.05
N PHE A 161 1.08 8.76 -12.72
CA PHE A 161 0.50 9.47 -11.57
C PHE A 161 -1.02 9.60 -11.66
N SER A 162 -1.55 10.05 -12.79
CA SER A 162 -3.00 10.20 -12.95
C SER A 162 -3.72 8.85 -12.85
N LEU A 163 -3.13 7.80 -13.43
CA LEU A 163 -3.72 6.46 -13.41
C LEU A 163 -3.77 5.89 -11.98
N GLU A 164 -2.70 6.07 -11.20
CA GLU A 164 -2.68 5.62 -9.80
C GLU A 164 -3.64 6.40 -8.90
N PHE A 165 -3.77 7.71 -9.15
CA PHE A 165 -4.72 8.53 -8.43
C PHE A 165 -6.18 8.15 -8.76
N GLU A 166 -6.50 7.89 -10.03
CA GLU A 166 -7.82 7.41 -10.46
C GLU A 166 -8.16 6.06 -9.80
N LEU A 167 -7.21 5.12 -9.74
CA LEU A 167 -7.38 3.84 -9.05
C LEU A 167 -7.65 4.02 -7.55
N LEU A 168 -6.93 4.93 -6.89
CA LEU A 168 -7.15 5.24 -5.48
C LEU A 168 -8.55 5.81 -5.23
N ASN A 169 -9.03 6.68 -6.12
CA ASN A 169 -10.38 7.25 -6.01
C ASN A 169 -11.46 6.17 -6.16
N GLN A 170 -11.32 5.28 -7.16
CA GLN A 170 -12.26 4.16 -7.34
C GLN A 170 -12.32 3.27 -6.10
N GLN A 171 -11.17 2.92 -5.52
CA GLN A 171 -11.13 2.13 -4.28
C GLN A 171 -11.79 2.87 -3.10
N SER A 172 -11.59 4.19 -3.01
CA SER A 172 -12.17 5.01 -1.95
C SER A 172 -13.69 5.08 -2.06
N GLU A 173 -14.21 5.26 -3.28
CA GLU A 173 -15.65 5.24 -3.57
C GLU A 173 -16.26 3.87 -3.25
N CYS A 174 -15.62 2.78 -3.69
CA CYS A 174 -16.05 1.43 -3.39
C CYS A 174 -16.00 1.09 -1.90
N LYS A 175 -15.23 1.80 -1.07
CA LYS A 175 -15.19 1.58 0.39
C LYS A 175 -16.01 2.61 1.16
N SER A 176 -16.50 3.65 0.50
CA SER A 176 -17.19 4.77 1.15
C SER A 176 -18.44 4.33 1.93
N PHE A 177 -19.14 3.29 1.46
CA PHE A 177 -20.32 2.74 2.15
C PHE A 177 -19.99 2.01 3.47
N MET A 178 -18.72 1.67 3.70
CA MET A 178 -18.29 0.94 4.90
C MET A 178 -18.16 1.83 6.13
N TYR A 179 -18.15 3.16 5.97
CA TYR A 179 -17.88 4.10 7.05
C TYR A 179 -19.04 5.09 7.21
N HIS A 180 -19.49 5.30 8.44
CA HIS A 180 -20.65 6.13 8.73
C HIS A 180 -20.26 7.58 9.07
N LYS A 181 -21.18 8.53 8.83
CA LYS A 181 -21.00 9.96 9.14
C LYS A 181 -22.20 10.55 9.88
N ARG A 182 -22.97 9.69 10.56
CA ARG A 182 -24.29 10.00 11.13
C ARG A 182 -24.21 11.09 12.18
N HIS A 183 -23.13 11.15 12.96
CA HIS A 183 -22.96 12.21 13.96
C HIS A 183 -22.76 13.58 13.33
N GLY A 184 -22.03 13.67 12.22
CA GLY A 184 -21.84 14.91 11.47
C GLY A 184 -23.10 15.38 10.75
N GLU A 185 -24.02 14.47 10.42
CA GLU A 185 -25.28 14.76 9.71
C GLU A 185 -26.41 15.29 10.62
N LYS A 186 -26.28 15.12 11.94
CA LYS A 186 -27.26 15.60 12.93
C LYS A 186 -27.52 17.10 12.76
N SER A 187 -28.78 17.51 12.89
CA SER A 187 -29.21 18.91 12.74
C SER A 187 -28.44 19.87 13.67
N GLU A 188 -28.24 19.48 14.92
CA GLU A 188 -27.48 20.22 15.95
C GLU A 188 -26.00 20.43 15.61
N ASN A 189 -25.40 19.58 14.76
CA ASN A 189 -23.99 19.65 14.38
C ASN A 189 -23.74 20.34 13.04
N ARG A 190 -24.79 20.65 12.26
CA ARG A 190 -24.66 21.26 10.94
C ARG A 190 -23.88 22.57 10.96
N THR A 191 -24.11 23.41 11.96
CA THR A 191 -23.42 24.71 12.12
C THR A 191 -21.98 24.58 12.62
N ARG A 192 -21.58 23.38 13.06
CA ARG A 192 -20.21 23.06 13.50
C ARG A 192 -19.34 22.53 12.35
N ASN A 193 -19.91 22.34 11.16
CA ASN A 193 -19.19 21.89 9.97
C ASN A 193 -18.92 23.05 9.01
N ARG A 194 -17.67 23.21 8.58
CA ARG A 194 -17.29 24.24 7.60
C ARG A 194 -17.91 23.97 6.23
N PHE A 195 -18.02 22.69 5.86
CA PHE A 195 -18.64 22.24 4.62
C PHE A 195 -19.72 21.20 4.91
N LYS A 196 -20.88 21.33 4.28
CA LYS A 196 -22.04 20.45 4.52
C LYS A 196 -21.76 18.98 4.20
N ASN A 197 -20.88 18.71 3.23
CA ASN A 197 -20.60 17.38 2.70
C ASN A 197 -19.26 16.79 3.16
N ILE A 198 -18.46 17.52 3.95
CA ILE A 198 -17.18 17.06 4.49
C ILE A 198 -17.36 16.85 5.99
N LEU A 199 -17.63 15.61 6.36
CA LEU A 199 -18.01 15.21 7.71
C LEU A 199 -17.03 14.14 8.22
N PRO A 200 -16.77 14.10 9.53
CA PRO A 200 -15.88 13.09 10.10
C PRO A 200 -16.55 11.72 10.06
N TYR A 201 -15.74 10.66 9.88
CA TYR A 201 -16.22 9.29 10.04
C TYR A 201 -16.52 8.98 11.51
N ASP A 202 -17.64 8.33 11.79
CA ASP A 202 -18.12 8.04 13.14
C ASP A 202 -17.16 7.13 13.90
N GLU A 203 -16.51 6.19 13.21
CA GLU A 203 -15.62 5.17 13.77
C GLU A 203 -14.32 5.74 14.32
N THR A 204 -13.88 6.88 13.79
CA THR A 204 -12.58 7.50 14.14
C THR A 204 -12.70 8.94 14.58
N ARG A 205 -13.91 9.50 14.68
CA ARG A 205 -14.09 10.90 15.09
C ARG A 205 -13.53 11.13 16.49
N VAL A 206 -13.07 12.33 16.74
CA VAL A 206 -12.76 12.75 18.10
C VAL A 206 -14.07 12.98 18.85
N ILE A 207 -14.18 12.41 20.05
CA ILE A 207 -15.33 12.58 20.95
C ILE A 207 -14.91 13.51 22.08
N LEU A 208 -15.57 14.65 22.24
CA LEU A 208 -15.31 15.56 23.37
C LEU A 208 -15.93 14.97 24.64
N LYS A 209 -15.09 14.43 25.52
CA LYS A 209 -15.49 13.73 26.75
C LYS A 209 -15.70 14.74 27.86
N ASN A 210 -16.80 14.60 28.61
CA ASN A 210 -17.14 15.46 29.75
C ASN A 210 -17.26 16.96 29.41
N TYR A 211 -17.47 17.28 28.13
CA TYR A 211 -17.71 18.66 27.69
C TYR A 211 -19.22 18.92 27.68
N SER A 212 -19.67 19.90 28.46
CA SER A 212 -21.11 20.15 28.71
C SER A 212 -21.88 20.66 27.49
N ILE A 213 -21.19 21.17 26.47
CA ILE A 213 -21.80 21.82 25.31
C ILE A 213 -22.14 20.82 24.21
N THR A 214 -21.24 19.89 23.91
CA THR A 214 -21.40 18.92 22.82
C THR A 214 -20.35 17.81 22.95
N ASP A 215 -20.61 16.63 22.38
CA ASP A 215 -19.60 15.58 22.18
C ASP A 215 -18.91 15.68 20.81
N TYR A 216 -19.30 16.66 19.98
CA TYR A 216 -18.97 16.74 18.57
C TYR A 216 -17.93 17.80 18.23
N ILE A 217 -16.94 17.38 17.45
CA ILE A 217 -16.04 18.26 16.69
C ILE A 217 -15.77 17.59 15.33
N ASN A 218 -15.65 18.39 14.26
CA ASN A 218 -15.30 17.87 12.94
C ASN A 218 -13.79 17.59 12.87
N ALA A 219 -13.40 16.43 13.42
CA ALA A 219 -12.05 15.92 13.46
C ALA A 219 -12.02 14.40 13.58
N ASN A 220 -10.98 13.75 13.05
CA ASN A 220 -10.75 12.30 13.14
C ASN A 220 -9.34 11.99 13.65
N HIS A 221 -9.21 10.93 14.44
CA HIS A 221 -7.93 10.29 14.74
C HIS A 221 -7.41 9.56 13.49
N ILE A 222 -6.17 9.87 13.10
CA ILE A 222 -5.43 9.18 12.05
C ILE A 222 -4.30 8.40 12.71
N ARG A 223 -4.33 7.07 12.58
CA ARG A 223 -3.27 6.19 13.06
C ARG A 223 -2.55 5.59 11.86
N PRO A 224 -1.20 5.68 11.81
CA PRO A 224 -0.47 4.95 10.80
C PRO A 224 -0.67 3.44 11.01
N PRO A 225 -0.70 2.63 9.94
CA PRO A 225 -0.87 1.17 10.02
C PRO A 225 0.37 0.45 10.56
N ILE A 226 1.39 1.19 10.99
CA ILE A 226 2.65 0.65 11.51
C ILE A 226 2.53 0.58 13.04
N GLU A 227 2.48 -0.64 13.56
CA GLU A 227 2.50 -0.90 15.00
C GLU A 227 3.73 -0.24 15.64
N ASN A 228 3.56 0.28 16.86
CA ASN A 228 4.62 0.90 17.66
C ASN A 228 5.15 2.27 17.18
N ILE A 229 4.54 2.90 16.16
CA ILE A 229 4.72 4.34 15.98
C ILE A 229 3.83 5.06 17.00
N GLY A 230 4.44 5.56 18.09
CA GLY A 230 3.74 6.32 19.14
C GLY A 230 3.18 7.68 18.70
N ARG A 231 3.11 7.96 17.39
CA ARG A 231 2.62 9.22 16.82
C ARG A 231 1.35 8.95 16.03
N GLY A 232 0.22 9.30 16.63
CA GLY A 232 -1.05 9.50 15.92
C GLY A 232 -1.22 10.96 15.52
N TYR A 233 -2.08 11.22 14.56
CA TYR A 233 -2.47 12.57 14.15
C TYR A 233 -3.96 12.78 14.44
N ILE A 234 -4.35 14.04 14.55
CA ILE A 234 -5.75 14.44 14.47
C ILE A 234 -5.87 15.32 13.22
N ALA A 235 -6.66 14.88 12.25
CA ALA A 235 -7.06 15.75 11.15
C ALA A 235 -8.35 16.46 11.56
N ALA A 236 -8.32 17.79 11.57
CA ALA A 236 -9.45 18.63 11.94
C ALA A 236 -9.66 19.71 10.89
N GLN A 237 -10.91 20.14 10.69
CA GLN A 237 -11.20 21.31 9.88
C GLN A 237 -10.63 22.59 10.53
N GLY A 238 -10.44 23.65 9.75
CA GLY A 238 -10.14 24.98 10.29
C GLY A 238 -11.28 25.46 11.21
N PRO A 239 -11.01 25.90 12.46
CA PRO A 239 -12.04 26.30 13.42
C PRO A 239 -12.99 27.38 12.87
N LEU A 240 -14.27 27.26 13.17
CA LEU A 240 -15.28 28.29 12.94
C LEU A 240 -15.41 29.14 14.20
N THR A 241 -15.98 30.34 14.10
CA THR A 241 -16.27 31.18 15.27
C THR A 241 -17.03 30.43 16.36
N ALA A 242 -17.97 29.56 15.97
CA ALA A 242 -18.76 28.73 16.89
C ALA A 242 -18.01 27.55 17.52
N THR A 243 -16.85 27.15 16.98
CA THR A 243 -16.13 25.92 17.37
C THR A 243 -14.73 26.19 17.92
N ILE A 244 -14.34 27.46 18.16
CA ILE A 244 -13.02 27.81 18.72
C ILE A 244 -12.82 27.15 20.09
N ASN A 245 -13.83 27.20 20.97
CA ASN A 245 -13.74 26.60 22.30
C ASN A 245 -13.67 25.08 22.24
N ASP A 246 -14.47 24.45 21.37
CA ASP A 246 -14.46 23.00 21.13
C ASP A 246 -13.07 22.54 20.65
N PHE A 247 -12.44 23.33 19.78
CA PHE A 247 -11.10 23.06 19.27
C PHE A 247 -10.06 23.08 20.40
N TRP A 248 -10.05 24.12 21.25
CA TRP A 248 -9.13 24.17 22.39
C TRP A 248 -9.42 23.07 23.43
N TYR A 249 -10.68 22.73 23.63
CA TYR A 249 -11.06 21.61 24.50
C TYR A 249 -10.49 20.29 23.97
N MET A 250 -10.62 20.03 22.66
CA MET A 250 -10.01 18.88 22.01
C MET A 250 -8.49 18.84 22.22
N ILE A 251 -7.80 19.96 22.00
CA ILE A 251 -6.34 20.06 22.16
C ILE A 251 -5.91 19.69 23.59
N GLN A 252 -6.62 20.22 24.59
CA GLN A 252 -6.37 19.91 25.99
C GLN A 252 -6.65 18.43 26.30
N GLN A 253 -7.81 17.92 25.90
CA GLN A 253 -8.22 16.53 26.14
C GLN A 253 -7.23 15.53 25.55
N GLU A 254 -6.85 15.74 24.29
CA GLU A 254 -5.97 14.86 23.53
C GLU A 254 -4.49 15.13 23.81
N MET A 255 -4.19 16.03 24.76
CA MET A 255 -2.84 16.39 25.20
C MET A 255 -1.93 16.80 24.03
N VAL A 256 -2.50 17.44 22.99
CA VAL A 256 -1.80 17.82 21.76
C VAL A 256 -0.68 18.80 22.09
N LYS A 257 0.53 18.49 21.59
CA LYS A 257 1.75 19.29 21.83
C LYS A 257 2.17 20.15 20.64
N CYS A 258 1.66 19.86 19.45
CA CYS A 258 1.99 20.57 18.23
C CYS A 258 0.76 20.71 17.35
N ILE A 259 0.50 21.92 16.86
CA ILE A 259 -0.57 22.22 15.92
C ILE A 259 0.09 22.68 14.61
N VAL A 260 -0.32 22.07 13.49
CA VAL A 260 0.16 22.42 12.15
C VAL A 260 -1.00 22.97 11.35
N MET A 261 -0.95 24.26 11.01
CA MET A 261 -1.94 24.92 10.15
C MET A 261 -1.38 25.05 8.73
N ILE A 262 -2.05 24.43 7.76
CA ILE A 262 -1.59 24.34 6.35
C ILE A 262 -2.28 25.33 5.41
N THR A 263 -2.93 26.36 5.96
CA THR A 263 -3.72 27.35 5.23
C THR A 263 -3.53 28.74 5.87
N ARG A 264 -3.82 29.80 5.12
CA ARG A 264 -3.95 31.15 5.70
C ARG A 264 -5.35 31.34 6.31
N GLU A 265 -5.53 32.37 7.12
CA GLU A 265 -6.86 32.73 7.62
C GLU A 265 -7.82 33.13 6.49
N THR A 266 -7.28 33.73 5.42
CA THR A 266 -7.99 34.11 4.20
C THR A 266 -7.18 33.74 2.97
N GLU A 267 -7.83 33.14 1.96
CA GLU A 267 -7.22 32.77 0.68
C GLU A 267 -8.06 33.33 -0.48
N GLY A 268 -7.39 33.78 -1.54
CA GLY A 268 -8.00 34.54 -2.64
C GLY A 268 -8.04 36.05 -2.37
N MET A 269 -7.90 36.87 -3.42
CA MET A 269 -8.24 38.29 -3.34
C MET A 269 -9.76 38.39 -3.45
N LYS A 270 -10.40 38.99 -2.43
CA LYS A 270 -11.77 39.50 -2.59
C LYS A 270 -11.77 40.68 -3.55
#